data_AF-A0A1W9SV85-F1
#
_entry.id   AF-A0A1W9SV85-F1
#
_cell.length_a   1.000
_cell.length_b   1.000
_cell.length_c   1.000
_cell.angle_alpha   90.00
_cell.angle_beta   90.00
_cell.angle_gamma   90.00
#
_symmetry.space_group_name_H-M   'P 1'
#
loop_
_entity.id
_entity.type
_entity.pdbx_description
1 polymer ?
#
loop_
_entity_poly.entity_id
_entity_poly.type
_entity_poly.pdbx_seq_one_letter_code
_entity_poly.pdbx_strand_id
1 'polypeptide(L)'
;MADFSQKISFVVIVVMSILLFFLILKSENGLMDFFDLKSEIKIIETKNNQLKEKNIELARKIERLKHDMKYIEHIARHELGMAADDELVIRPKIEKKQND
;
A
#
# COMPACT_ATOMS: atom_id res chain seq x y z
N MET A 1 51.21 -40.56 -14.29
CA MET A 1 49.84 -40.74 -14.82
C MET A 1 48.78 -40.55 -13.72
N ALA A 2 48.93 -41.17 -12.53
CA ALA A 2 47.94 -41.08 -11.45
C ALA A 2 47.73 -39.66 -10.88
N ASP A 3 48.80 -38.89 -10.66
CA ASP A 3 48.70 -37.55 -10.05
C ASP A 3 47.97 -36.52 -10.92
N PHE A 4 47.99 -36.71 -12.24
CA PHE A 4 47.30 -35.82 -13.19
C PHE A 4 45.78 -36.09 -13.19
N SER A 5 45.38 -37.36 -13.13
CA SER A 5 43.98 -37.76 -13.01
C SER A 5 43.35 -37.29 -11.69
N GLN A 6 44.10 -37.38 -10.59
CA GLN A 6 43.67 -36.90 -9.27
C GLN A 6 43.40 -35.39 -9.25
N LYS A 7 44.30 -34.59 -9.85
CA LYS A 7 44.13 -33.13 -9.96
C LYS A 7 42.92 -32.76 -10.82
N ILE A 8 42.69 -33.46 -11.92
CA ILE A 8 41.52 -33.25 -12.78
C ILE A 8 40.23 -33.58 -12.03
N SER A 9 40.20 -34.71 -11.31
CA SER A 9 39.03 -35.10 -10.51
C SER A 9 38.70 -34.04 -9.46
N PHE A 10 39.71 -33.47 -8.80
CA PHE A 10 39.51 -32.41 -7.82
C PHE A 10 38.92 -31.14 -8.46
N VAL A 11 39.45 -30.71 -9.61
CA VAL A 11 38.93 -29.54 -10.35
C VAL A 11 37.48 -29.76 -10.77
N VAL A 12 37.14 -30.96 -11.28
CA VAL A 12 35.76 -31.29 -11.67
C VAL A 12 34.81 -31.22 -10.47
N ILE A 13 35.22 -31.74 -9.31
CA ILE A 13 34.41 -31.66 -8.08
C ILE A 13 34.20 -30.20 -7.67
N VAL A 14 35.25 -29.37 -7.67
CA VAL A 14 35.15 -27.95 -7.32
C VAL A 14 34.21 -27.21 -8.27
N VAL A 15 34.33 -27.44 -9.58
CA VAL A 15 33.45 -26.83 -10.58
C VAL A 15 32.00 -27.28 -10.39
N MET A 16 31.77 -28.57 -10.14
CA MET A 16 30.43 -29.11 -9.85
C MET A 16 29.84 -28.50 -8.58
N SER A 17 30.63 -28.35 -7.52
CA SER A 17 30.19 -27.71 -6.28
C SER A 17 29.81 -26.24 -6.51
N ILE A 18 30.58 -25.50 -7.30
CA ILE A 18 30.27 -24.11 -7.65
C ILE A 18 28.96 -24.03 -8.46
N LEU A 19 28.79 -24.92 -9.45
CA LEU A 19 27.56 -24.97 -10.26
C LEU A 19 26.33 -25.28 -9.40
N LEU A 20 26.43 -26.23 -8.47
CA LEU A 20 25.35 -26.52 -7.52
C LEU A 20 25.04 -25.32 -6.61
N PHE A 21 26.06 -24.60 -6.15
CA PHE A 21 25.88 -23.38 -5.36
C PHE A 21 25.13 -22.31 -6.14
N PHE A 22 25.50 -22.09 -7.41
CA PHE A 22 24.80 -21.15 -8.29
C PHE A 22 23.36 -21.58 -8.59
N LEU A 23 23.09 -22.88 -8.75
CA LEU A 23 21.73 -23.39 -8.94
C LEU A 23 20.86 -23.19 -7.70
N ILE A 24 21.40 -23.38 -6.50
CA ILE A 24 20.67 -23.13 -5.25
C ILE A 24 20.39 -21.63 -5.07
N LEU A 25 21.35 -20.77 -5.40
CA LEU A 25 21.19 -19.31 -5.34
C LEU A 25 20.21 -18.77 -6.38
N LYS A 26 20.14 -19.39 -7.57
CA LYS A 26 19.26 -18.99 -8.68
C LYS A 26 17.96 -19.81 -8.74
N SER A 27 17.69 -20.65 -7.75
CA SER A 27 16.44 -21.41 -7.67
C SER A 27 15.27 -20.45 -7.48
N GLU A 28 14.17 -20.68 -8.19
CA GLU A 28 12.93 -19.87 -8.22
C GLU A 28 12.16 -19.81 -6.88
N ASN A 29 12.74 -20.38 -5.82
CA ASN A 29 12.25 -20.33 -4.44
C ASN A 29 13.41 -19.95 -3.48
N GLY A 30 14.35 -19.13 -3.96
CA GLY A 30 15.55 -18.74 -3.24
C GLY A 30 15.24 -17.84 -2.05
N LEU A 31 16.27 -17.54 -1.23
CA LEU A 31 16.13 -16.65 -0.07
C LEU A 31 15.52 -15.29 -0.42
N MET A 32 15.69 -14.82 -1.67
CA MET A 32 15.14 -13.57 -2.17
C MET A 32 13.60 -13.59 -2.21
N ASP A 33 12.99 -14.65 -2.73
CA ASP A 33 11.53 -14.77 -2.80
C ASP A 33 10.89 -14.78 -1.43
N PHE A 34 11.58 -15.34 -0.42
CA PHE A 34 11.13 -15.27 0.97
C PHE A 34 11.10 -13.83 1.52
N PHE A 35 12.10 -13.01 1.17
CA PHE A 35 12.10 -11.60 1.55
C PHE A 35 11.03 -10.80 0.83
N ASP A 36 10.84 -11.04 -0.47
CA ASP A 36 9.83 -10.36 -1.27
C ASP A 36 8.43 -10.73 -0.79
N LEU A 37 8.16 -12.01 -0.54
CA LEU A 37 6.88 -12.48 0.01
C LEU A 37 6.62 -11.90 1.41
N LYS A 38 7.65 -11.80 2.26
CA LYS A 38 7.53 -11.15 3.57
C LYS A 38 7.24 -9.66 3.44
N SER A 39 7.80 -8.99 2.44
CA SER A 39 7.51 -7.59 2.14
C SER A 39 6.06 -7.41 1.67
N GLU A 40 5.58 -8.33 0.83
CA GLU A 40 4.23 -8.32 0.30
C GLU A 40 3.18 -8.54 1.40
N ILE A 41 3.43 -9.49 2.31
CA ILE A 41 2.61 -9.69 3.51
C ILE A 41 2.49 -8.38 4.31
N LYS A 42 3.61 -7.70 4.60
CA LYS A 42 3.60 -6.43 5.33
C LYS A 42 2.81 -5.33 4.62
N ILE A 43 2.93 -5.25 3.30
CA ILE A 43 2.18 -4.28 2.49
C ILE A 43 0.68 -4.57 2.59
N ILE A 44 0.28 -5.84 2.46
CA ILE A 44 -1.11 -6.28 2.55
C ILE A 44 -1.67 -6.01 3.94
N GLU A 45 -0.94 -6.34 5.00
CA GLU A 45 -1.33 -6.07 6.38
C GLU A 45 -1.53 -4.58 6.64
N THR A 46 -0.61 -3.74 6.13
CA THR A 46 -0.71 -2.28 6.26
C THR A 46 -1.97 -1.76 5.56
N LYS A 47 -2.23 -2.21 4.32
CA LYS A 47 -3.45 -1.85 3.58
C LYS A 47 -4.71 -2.32 4.30
N ASN A 48 -4.69 -3.52 4.88
CA ASN A 48 -5.83 -4.07 5.61
C ASN A 48 -6.13 -3.24 6.86
N ASN A 49 -5.10 -2.85 7.62
CA ASN A 49 -5.26 -1.98 8.78
C ASN A 49 -5.84 -0.61 8.39
N GLN A 50 -5.33 0.01 7.32
CA GLN A 50 -5.86 1.26 6.80
C GLN A 50 -7.33 1.15 6.37
N LEU A 51 -7.69 0.05 5.69
CA LEU A 51 -9.08 -0.20 5.29
C LEU A 51 -9.99 -0.41 6.50
N LYS A 52 -9.51 -1.10 7.52
CA LYS A 52 -10.26 -1.33 8.77
C LYS A 52 -10.52 -0.02 9.50
N GLU A 53 -9.52 0.86 9.60
CA GLU A 53 -9.69 2.20 10.19
C GLU A 53 -10.71 3.04 9.41
N LYS A 54 -10.59 3.06 8.06
CA LYS A 54 -11.57 3.74 7.20
C LYS A 54 -12.97 3.18 7.37
N ASN A 55 -13.11 1.86 7.50
CA ASN A 55 -14.41 1.22 7.72
C ASN A 55 -15.02 1.68 9.05
N ILE A 56 -14.24 1.72 10.13
CA ILE A 56 -14.70 2.23 11.44
C ILE A 56 -15.14 3.70 11.32
N GLU A 57 -14.37 4.54 10.63
CA GLU A 57 -14.73 5.94 10.43
C GLU A 57 -16.03 6.09 9.64
N LEU A 58 -16.16 5.35 8.54
CA LEU A 58 -17.37 5.35 7.70
C LEU A 58 -18.59 4.84 8.46
N ALA A 59 -18.45 3.77 9.24
CA ALA A 59 -19.53 3.24 10.07
C ALA A 59 -20.02 4.29 11.07
N ARG A 60 -19.09 5.03 11.71
CA ARG A 60 -19.43 6.13 12.62
C ARG A 60 -20.13 7.28 11.88
N LYS A 61 -19.67 7.63 10.67
CA LYS A 61 -20.36 8.64 9.83
C LYS A 61 -21.78 8.20 9.48
N ILE A 62 -21.97 6.94 9.09
CA ILE A 62 -23.29 6.37 8.78
C ILE A 62 -24.20 6.42 10.01
N GLU A 63 -23.70 6.05 11.19
CA GLU A 63 -24.47 6.11 12.43
C GLU A 63 -24.95 7.53 12.73
N ARG A 64 -24.06 8.52 12.59
CA ARG A 64 -24.41 9.93 12.78
C ARG A 64 -25.38 10.44 11.72
N LEU A 65 -25.18 10.09 10.46
CA LEU A 65 -26.13 10.43 9.39
C LEU A 65 -27.53 9.84 9.61
N LYS A 66 -27.65 8.75 10.36
CA LYS A 66 -28.94 8.13 10.68
C LYS A 66 -29.63 8.74 11.90
N HIS A 67 -28.88 9.20 12.90
CA HIS A 67 -29.44 9.54 14.21
C HIS A 67 -29.15 10.99 14.68
N ASP A 68 -28.27 11.72 14.01
CA ASP A 68 -27.84 13.08 14.40
C ASP A 68 -28.25 14.11 13.34
N MET A 69 -29.41 14.73 13.56
CA MET A 69 -29.96 15.74 12.63
C MET A 69 -29.04 16.96 12.46
N LYS A 70 -28.34 17.39 13.52
CA LYS A 70 -27.39 18.51 13.44
C LYS A 70 -26.20 18.17 12.55
N TYR A 71 -25.75 16.91 12.60
CA TYR A 71 -24.69 16.45 11.70
C TYR A 71 -25.14 16.44 10.24
N ILE A 72 -26.37 15.98 9.95
CA ILE A 72 -26.94 16.02 8.60
C ILE A 72 -27.00 17.47 8.08
N GLU A 73 -27.51 18.40 8.88
CA GLU A 73 -27.58 19.81 8.53
C GLU A 73 -26.18 20.40 8.27
N HIS A 74 -25.20 20.06 9.12
CA HIS A 74 -23.82 20.49 8.91
C HIS A 74 -23.27 20.03 7.55
N ILE A 75 -23.44 18.76 7.20
CA ILE A 75 -23.02 18.20 5.91
C ILE A 75 -23.77 18.88 4.75
N ALA A 76 -25.09 19.03 4.86
CA ALA A 76 -25.90 19.70 3.85
C ALA A 76 -25.40 21.12 3.57
N ARG A 77 -25.13 21.90 4.62
CA ARG A 77 -24.69 23.29 4.49
C ARG A 77 -23.23 23.44 4.03
N HIS A 78 -22.31 22.66 4.60
CA HIS A 78 -20.87 22.89 4.44
C HIS A 78 -20.26 22.05 3.32
N GLU A 79 -20.70 20.80 3.15
CA GLU A 79 -20.16 19.90 2.12
C GLU A 79 -20.99 19.97 0.84
N LEU A 80 -22.32 20.04 0.94
CA LEU A 80 -23.21 20.08 -0.21
C LEU A 80 -23.62 21.50 -0.63
N GLY A 81 -23.35 22.50 0.21
CA GLY A 81 -23.70 23.90 -0.09
C GLY A 81 -25.20 24.17 -0.14
N MET A 82 -26.01 23.34 0.52
CA MET A 82 -27.45 23.49 0.62
C MET A 82 -27.82 24.57 1.65
N ALA A 83 -28.92 25.26 1.40
CA ALA A 83 -29.56 26.20 2.31
C ALA A 83 -31.07 25.93 2.31
N ALA A 84 -31.76 26.33 3.37
CA ALA A 84 -33.22 26.25 3.40
C ALA A 84 -33.85 27.25 2.42
N ASP A 85 -35.10 27.01 2.04
CA ASP A 85 -35.82 27.85 1.06
C ASP A 85 -35.99 29.31 1.52
N ASP A 86 -35.94 29.54 2.83
CA ASP A 86 -36.04 30.86 3.49
C ASP A 86 -34.67 31.51 3.77
N GLU A 87 -33.57 30.93 3.31
CA GLU A 87 -32.21 31.41 3.59
C GLU A 87 -31.49 31.99 2.36
N LEU A 88 -30.67 33.01 2.58
CA LEU A 88 -29.94 33.72 1.53
C LEU A 88 -28.43 33.41 1.61
N VAL A 89 -27.89 32.71 0.60
CA VAL A 89 -26.47 32.32 0.56
C VAL A 89 -25.61 33.48 0.06
N ILE A 90 -24.84 34.10 0.96
CA ILE A 90 -23.91 35.18 0.61
C ILE A 90 -22.53 34.58 0.37
N ARG A 91 -22.06 34.59 -0.89
CA ARG A 91 -20.65 34.28 -1.22
C ARG A 91 -19.89 35.59 -1.41
N PRO A 92 -18.85 35.87 -0.60
CA PRO A 92 -18.07 37.10 -0.78
C PRO A 92 -17.37 37.05 -2.15
N LYS A 93 -17.56 38.11 -2.95
CA LYS A 93 -16.87 38.27 -4.24
C LYS A 93 -15.41 38.62 -3.95
N ILE A 94 -14.54 37.62 -3.99
CA ILE A 94 -13.09 37.85 -3.92
C ILE A 94 -12.67 38.36 -5.29
N GLU A 95 -12.50 39.68 -5.43
CA GLU A 95 -11.92 40.26 -6.64
C GLU A 95 -10.48 39.74 -6.76
N LYS A 96 -10.22 38.94 -7.80
CA LYS A 96 -8.85 38.59 -8.16
C LYS A 96 -8.17 39.87 -8.62
N LYS A 97 -7.25 40.41 -7.80
CA LYS A 97 -6.29 41.40 -8.25
C LYS A 97 -5.54 40.81 -9.43
N GLN A 98 -5.87 41.29 -10.61
CA GLN A 98 -5.12 41.06 -11.83
C GLN A 98 -3.81 41.85 -11.65
N ASN A 99 -2.74 41.13 -11.32
CA ASN A 99 -1.40 41.69 -11.37
C ASN A 99 -0.98 41.65 -12.84
N ASP A 100 -0.92 42.83 -13.44
CA ASP A 100 -0.20 43.08 -14.70
C ASP A 100 1.31 42.81 -14.53
#